data_AF-A0A948DPT7-F1
#
_entry.id   AF-A0A948DPT7-F1
#
_cell.length_a   1.000
_cell.length_b   1.000
_cell.length_c   1.000
_cell.angle_alpha   90.00
_cell.angle_beta   90.00
_cell.angle_gamma   90.00
#
_symmetry.space_group_name_H-M   'P 1'
#
loop_
_entity.id
_entity.type
_entity.pdbx_description
1 polymer ?
#
loop_
_entity_poly.entity_id
_entity_poly.type
_entity_poly.pdbx_seq_one_letter_code
_entity_poly.pdbx_strand_id
1 'polypeptide(L)'
;TEALFQISEKKPYPEQAYWVDGNYVILKFKARGKVDDAEFVAQKDAIVNYLARTKKTETIKAWIEGSKATLVKDGRLEFTRDFKDL
;
A
#
# COMPACT_ATOMS: atom_id res chain seq x y z
N THR A 1 -1.68 2.76 0.31
CA THR A 1 -2.14 3.92 1.10
C THR A 1 -1.11 5.03 1.15
N GLU A 2 0.18 4.76 1.30
CA GLU A 2 1.24 5.81 1.29
C GLU A 2 1.20 6.75 0.07
N ALA A 3 0.88 6.19 -1.11
CA ALA A 3 0.86 6.88 -2.40
C ALA A 3 0.03 8.18 -2.48
N LEU A 4 -1.19 8.19 -1.93
CA LEU A 4 -2.09 9.34 -2.06
C LEU A 4 -1.64 10.52 -1.21
N PHE A 5 -0.86 10.28 -0.15
CA PHE A 5 -0.30 11.31 0.71
C PHE A 5 1.03 11.87 0.20
N GLN A 6 1.63 11.28 -0.85
CA GLN A 6 2.92 11.69 -1.39
C GLN A 6 2.83 12.76 -2.50
N ILE A 7 1.63 13.04 -3.03
CA ILE A 7 1.42 14.05 -4.06
C ILE A 7 0.90 15.37 -3.47
N SER A 8 1.38 16.49 -4.00
CA SER A 8 1.01 17.84 -3.58
C SER A 8 1.14 18.82 -4.74
N GLU A 9 0.74 20.07 -4.56
CA GLU A 9 0.96 21.14 -5.56
C GLU A 9 2.43 21.27 -5.96
N LYS A 10 3.36 21.04 -5.01
CA LYS A 10 4.82 21.11 -5.25
C LYS A 10 5.39 19.83 -5.86
N LYS A 11 4.71 18.70 -5.68
CA LYS A 11 5.09 17.39 -6.22
C LYS A 11 3.84 16.71 -6.79
N PRO A 12 3.39 17.11 -8.00
CA PRO A 12 2.08 16.73 -8.49
C PRO A 12 2.01 15.29 -9.00
N TYR A 13 3.15 14.61 -9.15
CA TYR A 13 3.23 13.23 -9.62
C TYR A 13 3.90 12.32 -8.58
N PRO A 14 3.48 11.05 -8.48
CA PRO A 14 4.10 10.05 -7.62
C PRO A 14 5.46 9.59 -8.19
N GLU A 15 6.26 8.93 -7.35
CA GLU A 15 7.55 8.37 -7.77
C GLU A 15 7.43 7.08 -8.58
N GLN A 16 6.27 6.41 -8.52
CA GLN A 16 6.01 5.14 -9.18
C GLN A 16 4.62 5.11 -9.82
N ALA A 17 4.47 4.31 -10.87
CA ALA A 17 3.18 3.99 -11.48
C ALA A 17 2.40 2.98 -10.61
N TYR A 18 1.08 3.04 -10.63
CA TYR A 18 0.22 2.17 -9.85
C TYR A 18 -0.58 1.21 -10.74
N TRP A 19 -0.72 -0.03 -10.30
CA TRP A 19 -1.61 -1.01 -10.92
C TRP A 19 -3.03 -0.81 -10.40
N VAL A 20 -3.94 -0.37 -11.27
CA VAL A 20 -5.36 -0.14 -10.96
C VAL A 20 -6.19 -0.76 -12.08
N ASP A 21 -7.15 -1.61 -11.72
CA ASP A 21 -8.09 -2.25 -12.66
C ASP A 21 -7.43 -2.85 -13.93
N GLY A 22 -6.32 -3.57 -13.74
CA GLY A 22 -5.64 -4.27 -14.82
C GLY A 22 -4.73 -3.40 -15.69
N ASN A 23 -4.47 -2.14 -15.31
CA ASN A 23 -3.63 -1.22 -16.06
C ASN A 23 -2.66 -0.46 -15.15
N TYR A 24 -1.53 -0.01 -15.71
CA TYR A 24 -0.64 0.92 -15.04
C TYR A 24 -1.08 2.36 -15.29
N VAL A 25 -1.25 3.11 -14.21
CA VAL A 25 -1.66 4.53 -14.24
C VAL A 25 -0.69 5.41 -13.46
N ILE A 26 -0.50 6.64 -13.95
CA ILE A 26 0.22 7.71 -13.23
C ILE A 26 -0.82 8.71 -12.73
N LEU A 27 -0.88 8.88 -11.41
CA LEU A 27 -1.80 9.83 -10.77
C LEU A 27 -1.23 11.26 -10.85
N LYS A 28 -2.10 12.25 -11.03
CA LYS A 28 -1.73 13.66 -10.98
C LYS A 28 -2.54 14.38 -9.91
N PHE A 29 -1.85 15.15 -9.06
CA PHE A 29 -2.49 16.09 -8.15
C PHE A 29 -3.31 17.11 -8.95
N LYS A 30 -4.63 17.11 -8.75
CA LYS A 30 -5.57 18.01 -9.43
C LYS A 30 -5.78 19.30 -8.64
N ALA A 31 -6.28 19.18 -7.41
CA ALA A 31 -6.54 20.28 -6.49
C ALA A 31 -6.85 19.71 -5.10
N ARG A 32 -6.83 20.56 -4.06
CA ARG A 32 -7.47 20.23 -2.78
C ARG A 32 -8.93 20.68 -2.82
N GLY A 33 -9.84 19.79 -2.47
CA GLY A 33 -11.23 20.15 -2.21
C GLY A 33 -11.38 20.85 -0.86
N LYS A 34 -12.49 21.57 -0.67
CA LYS A 34 -12.94 21.94 0.68
C LYS A 34 -13.40 20.67 1.41
N VAL A 35 -13.19 20.63 2.72
CA VAL A 35 -13.72 19.54 3.54
C VAL A 35 -15.25 19.66 3.56
N ASP A 36 -15.93 18.57 3.19
CA ASP A 36 -17.37 18.41 3.30
C ASP A 36 -17.66 17.31 4.32
N ASP A 37 -18.14 17.71 5.50
CA ASP A 37 -18.44 16.79 6.59
C ASP A 37 -19.59 15.84 6.23
N ALA A 38 -20.54 16.26 5.40
CA ALA A 38 -21.66 15.41 4.99
C ALA A 38 -21.17 14.31 4.03
N GLU A 39 -20.31 14.65 3.08
CA GLU A 39 -19.66 13.68 2.19
C GLU A 39 -18.78 12.70 2.99
N PHE A 40 -18.00 13.20 3.94
CA PHE A 40 -17.17 12.36 4.80
C PHE A 40 -18.00 11.37 5.62
N VAL A 41 -19.09 11.84 6.24
CA VAL A 41 -19.99 10.97 7.01
C VAL A 41 -20.62 9.90 6.12
N ALA A 42 -21.03 10.24 4.89
CA ALA A 42 -21.59 9.29 3.94
C ALA A 42 -20.59 8.20 3.51
N GLN A 43 -19.29 8.52 3.45
CA GLN A 43 -18.24 7.59 3.05
C GLN A 43 -17.50 6.92 4.21
N LYS A 44 -17.81 7.31 5.46
CA LYS A 44 -17.07 6.93 6.67
C LYS A 44 -16.88 5.42 6.79
N ASP A 45 -17.94 4.64 6.62
CA ASP A 45 -17.88 3.19 6.77
C ASP A 45 -17.04 2.53 5.67
N ALA A 46 -17.12 3.03 4.44
CA ALA A 46 -16.28 2.56 3.34
C ALA A 46 -14.78 2.83 3.62
N ILE A 47 -14.47 4.02 4.13
CA ILE A 47 -13.11 4.41 4.55
C ILE A 47 -12.61 3.49 5.67
N VAL A 48 -13.42 3.26 6.71
CA VAL A 48 -13.06 2.38 7.83
C VAL A 48 -12.78 0.95 7.33
N ASN A 49 -13.64 0.40 6.48
CA ASN A 49 -13.46 -0.94 5.92
C ASN A 49 -12.19 -1.06 5.08
N TYR A 50 -11.91 -0.05 4.25
CA TYR A 50 -10.69 0.00 3.45
C TYR A 50 -9.43 0.06 4.33
N LEU A 51 -9.43 0.93 5.34
CA LEU A 51 -8.30 1.07 6.27
C LEU A 51 -8.10 -0.20 7.11
N ALA A 52 -9.17 -0.82 7.60
CA ALA A 52 -9.11 -2.07 8.35
C ALA A 52 -8.52 -3.20 7.50
N ARG A 53 -8.96 -3.35 6.25
CA ARG A 53 -8.42 -4.32 5.30
C ARG A 53 -6.93 -4.07 5.04
N THR A 54 -6.55 -2.82 4.83
CA THR A 54 -5.16 -2.43 4.57
C THR A 54 -4.26 -2.78 5.77
N LYS A 55 -4.65 -2.37 6.98
CA LYS A 55 -3.92 -2.68 8.22
C LYS A 55 -3.77 -4.19 8.44
N LYS A 56 -4.83 -4.97 8.18
CA LYS A 56 -4.77 -6.43 8.26
C LYS A 56 -3.72 -7.00 7.30
N THR A 57 -3.73 -6.57 6.04
CA THR A 57 -2.76 -7.02 5.02
C THR A 57 -1.32 -6.68 5.44
N GLU A 58 -1.08 -5.44 5.89
CA GLU A 58 0.24 -5.01 6.36
C GLU A 58 0.71 -5.82 7.57
N THR A 59 -0.18 -6.08 8.54
CA THR A 59 0.13 -6.89 9.72
C THR A 59 0.52 -8.32 9.34
N ILE A 60 -0.23 -8.95 8.42
CA ILE A 60 0.06 -10.30 7.93
C ILE A 60 1.40 -10.32 7.20
N LYS A 61 1.67 -9.33 6.34
CA LYS A 61 2.94 -9.24 5.61
C LYS A 61 4.13 -9.13 6.56
N ALA A 62 4.06 -8.22 7.53
CA ALA A 62 5.11 -8.05 8.54
C ALA A 62 5.31 -9.32 9.38
N TRP A 63 4.22 -10.01 9.74
CA TRP A 63 4.30 -11.29 10.46
C TRP A 63 4.97 -12.39 9.63
N ILE A 64 4.65 -12.51 8.34
CA ILE A 64 5.28 -13.47 7.43
C ILE A 64 6.77 -13.16 7.27
N GLU A 65 7.13 -11.89 7.05
CA GLU A 65 8.51 -11.46 6.89
C GLU A 65 9.34 -11.73 8.15
N GLY A 66 8.80 -11.41 9.33
CA GLY A 66 9.44 -11.72 10.61
C GLY A 66 9.60 -13.22 10.83
N SER A 67 8.55 -14.00 10.58
CA SER A 67 8.58 -15.47 10.72
C SER A 67 9.59 -16.10 9.76
N LYS A 68 9.63 -15.65 8.51
CA LYS A 68 10.62 -16.06 7.51
C LYS A 68 12.04 -15.78 8.00
N ALA A 69 12.32 -14.59 8.51
CA ALA A 69 13.64 -14.25 9.03
C ALA A 69 14.08 -15.16 10.18
N THR A 70 13.17 -15.49 11.11
CA THR A 70 13.44 -16.45 12.19
C THR A 70 13.72 -17.85 11.64
N LEU A 71 12.90 -18.36 10.72
CA LEU A 71 13.07 -19.70 10.17
C LEU A 71 14.38 -19.87 9.39
N VAL A 72 14.81 -18.83 8.67
CA VAL A 72 16.12 -18.82 8.00
C VAL A 72 17.25 -18.83 9.02
N LYS A 73 17.17 -17.99 10.06
CA LYS A 73 18.17 -17.94 11.14
C LYS A 73 18.31 -19.29 11.85
N ASP A 74 17.19 -19.97 12.09
CA ASP A 74 17.16 -21.26 12.78
C ASP A 74 17.53 -22.44 11.86
N GLY A 75 17.88 -22.19 10.60
CA GLY A 75 18.22 -23.22 9.61
C GLY A 75 17.04 -24.11 9.19
N ARG A 76 15.81 -23.71 9.51
CA ARG A 76 14.58 -24.46 9.23
C ARG A 76 13.98 -24.14 7.85
N LEU A 77 14.46 -23.07 7.22
CA LEU A 77 14.04 -22.64 5.90
C LEU A 77 15.26 -22.20 5.09
N GLU A 78 15.46 -22.85 3.93
CA GLU A 78 16.57 -22.60 3.02
C GLU A 78 16.03 -22.23 1.63
N PHE A 79 16.63 -21.22 1.00
CA PHE A 79 16.31 -20.84 -0.37
C PHE A 79 17.30 -21.53 -1.31
N THR A 80 16.82 -22.46 -2.13
CA THR A 80 17.68 -23.25 -3.03
C THR A 80 18.03 -22.53 -4.34
N ARG A 81 17.37 -21.39 -4.64
CA ARG A 81 17.56 -20.56 -5.85
C ARG A 81 17.21 -19.10 -5.52
N ASP A 82 17.95 -18.14 -6.08
CA ASP A 82 17.65 -16.70 -5.98
C ASP A 82 16.80 -16.24 -7.19
N PHE A 83 16.08 -15.15 -7.03
CA PHE A 83 15.33 -14.49 -8.11
C PHE A 83 16.25 -13.96 -9.22
N LYS A 84 17.53 -13.72 -8.92
CA LYS A 84 18.56 -13.35 -9.90
C LYS A 84 18.99 -14.52 -10.80
N ASP A 85 18.66 -15.75 -10.39
CA ASP A 85 18.98 -16.98 -11.12
C ASP A 85 17.83 -17.44 -12.04
N LEU A 86 16.72 -16.69 -12.05
CA LEU A 86 15.57 -16.85 -12.95
C LEU A 86 15.70 -15.91 -14.15
#